data_AF-A0A961PJC0-F1
#
_entry.id   AF-A0A961PJC0-F1
#
_cell.length_a   1.000
_cell.length_b   1.000
_cell.length_c   1.000
_cell.angle_alpha   90.00
_cell.angle_beta   90.00
_cell.angle_gamma   90.00
#
_symmetry.space_group_name_H-M   'P 1'
#
loop_
_entity.id
_entity.type
_entity.pdbx_description
1 polymer ?
#
loop_
_entity_poly.entity_id
_entity_poly.type
_entity_poly.pdbx_seq_one_letter_code
_entity_poly.pdbx_strand_id
1 'polypeptide(L)'
;MTKLISTGLLVSALSALPAQSEPYGSPDPADLRIYIFCSDVAAQRPLGFEEAVACGHVFDRVKLAFVPGVTPEEFRALKTRERAAVNLVGYQRFREWFDANPDEIERLRNDIRADLAEFDG
;
A
#
# COMPACT_ATOMS: atom_id res chain seq x y z
N MET A 1 -24.18 45.85 41.87
CA MET A 1 -23.23 46.48 40.94
C MET A 1 -22.24 45.40 40.49
N THR A 2 -22.15 45.23 39.17
CA THR A 2 -20.97 44.78 38.40
C THR A 2 -20.49 43.32 38.47
N LYS A 3 -20.83 42.60 37.38
CA LYS A 3 -20.11 41.58 36.59
C LYS A 3 -18.78 41.00 37.14
N LEU A 4 -18.58 39.69 36.96
CA LEU A 4 -17.58 39.15 36.02
C LEU A 4 -17.83 37.67 35.71
N ILE A 5 -18.05 37.41 34.42
CA ILE A 5 -18.05 36.10 33.77
C ILE A 5 -16.57 35.71 33.61
N SER A 6 -16.16 34.55 34.11
CA SER A 6 -14.85 33.98 33.75
C SER A 6 -15.08 32.64 33.05
N THR A 7 -15.31 32.75 31.76
CA THR A 7 -15.11 31.69 30.76
C THR A 7 -13.63 31.44 30.55
N GLY A 8 -13.23 30.17 30.47
CA GLY A 8 -11.92 29.73 29.99
C GLY A 8 -11.17 28.92 31.05
N LEU A 9 -10.56 27.76 30.77
CA LEU A 9 -10.26 27.09 29.52
C LEU A 9 -10.48 25.58 29.71
N LEU A 10 -11.29 24.96 28.85
CA LEU A 10 -11.12 23.56 28.50
C LEU A 10 -10.01 23.50 27.46
N VAL A 11 -8.75 23.40 27.90
CA VAL A 11 -7.69 22.90 27.01
C VAL A 11 -7.83 21.39 27.04
N SER A 12 -8.64 20.86 26.12
CA SER A 12 -8.58 19.48 25.71
C SER A 12 -7.16 19.21 25.25
N ALA A 13 -6.35 18.57 26.09
CA ALA A 13 -5.13 17.94 25.67
C ALA A 13 -5.53 16.80 24.74
N LEU A 14 -5.68 17.10 23.44
CA LEU A 14 -5.48 16.10 22.40
C LEU A 14 -4.00 15.74 22.49
N SER A 15 -3.69 14.79 23.37
CA SER A 15 -2.51 13.98 23.24
C SER A 15 -2.52 13.45 21.82
N ALA A 16 -1.60 13.93 20.99
CA ALA A 16 -1.27 13.30 19.73
C ALA A 16 -0.97 11.84 20.08
N LEU A 17 -1.93 10.96 19.82
CA LEU A 17 -1.71 9.53 19.88
C LEU A 17 -0.49 9.28 19.00
N PRO A 18 0.53 8.55 19.48
CA PRO A 18 1.56 8.06 18.58
C PRO A 18 0.83 7.37 17.43
N ALA A 19 1.18 7.75 16.19
CA ALA A 19 0.69 7.07 14.99
C ALA A 19 0.76 5.58 15.27
N GLN A 20 -0.40 4.93 15.36
CA GLN A 20 -0.45 3.53 15.73
C GLN A 20 0.47 2.78 14.78
N SER A 21 1.44 2.05 15.32
CA SER A 21 2.27 1.13 14.54
C SER A 21 1.30 0.27 13.74
N GLU A 22 1.30 0.44 12.41
CA GLU A 22 0.29 -0.19 11.58
C GLU A 22 0.27 -1.70 11.85
N PRO A 23 -0.91 -2.33 11.98
CA PRO A 23 -1.02 -3.74 12.38
C PRO A 23 -0.37 -4.70 11.37
N TYR A 24 0.09 -4.18 10.23
CA TYR A 24 0.76 -4.91 9.16
C TYR A 24 2.04 -4.18 8.76
N GLY A 25 3.03 -4.91 8.23
CA GLY A 25 4.19 -4.28 7.61
C GLY A 25 3.79 -3.46 6.38
N SER A 26 4.58 -2.45 6.03
CA SER A 26 4.45 -1.75 4.75
C SER A 26 5.17 -2.54 3.64
N PRO A 27 4.69 -2.49 2.39
CA PRO A 27 5.45 -3.02 1.25
C PRO A 27 6.81 -2.33 1.11
N ASP A 28 7.74 -3.01 0.42
CA ASP A 28 8.94 -2.34 -0.07
C ASP A 28 8.54 -1.19 -1.04
N PRO A 29 9.07 0.03 -0.88
CA PRO A 29 8.67 1.17 -1.71
C PRO A 29 8.92 0.97 -3.21
N ALA A 30 9.98 0.25 -3.59
CA ALA A 30 10.26 -0.02 -5.01
C ALA A 30 9.25 -1.03 -5.58
N ASP A 31 8.91 -2.07 -4.81
CA ASP A 31 7.85 -3.01 -5.19
C ASP A 31 6.49 -2.32 -5.30
N LEU A 32 6.16 -1.40 -4.38
CA LEU A 32 4.91 -0.64 -4.44
C LEU A 32 4.85 0.29 -5.66
N ARG A 33 5.96 0.95 -5.99
CA ARG A 33 6.06 1.77 -7.20
C ARG A 33 5.81 0.94 -8.46
N ILE A 34 6.43 -0.24 -8.57
CA ILE A 34 6.21 -1.15 -9.71
C ILE A 34 4.77 -1.67 -9.71
N TYR A 35 4.19 -1.97 -8.54
CA TYR A 35 2.79 -2.38 -8.43
C TYR A 35 1.85 -1.33 -9.03
N ILE A 36 2.03 -0.06 -8.67
CA ILE A 36 1.21 1.06 -9.15
C ILE A 36 1.38 1.19 -10.67
N PHE A 37 2.62 1.22 -11.16
CA PHE A 37 2.90 1.29 -12.60
C PHE A 37 2.22 0.16 -13.38
N CYS A 38 2.43 -1.08 -12.96
CA CYS A 38 1.81 -2.26 -13.59
C CYS A 38 0.28 -2.19 -13.57
N SER A 39 -0.30 -1.72 -12.47
CA SER A 39 -1.77 -1.59 -12.33
C SER A 39 -2.33 -0.52 -13.26
N ASP A 40 -1.65 0.63 -13.39
CA ASP A 40 -2.05 1.73 -14.26
C ASP A 40 -1.93 1.35 -15.74
N VAL A 41 -0.89 0.60 -16.12
CA VAL A 41 -0.76 0.06 -17.49
C VAL A 41 -1.86 -0.98 -17.77
N ALA A 42 -2.11 -1.90 -16.83
CA ALA A 42 -3.13 -2.93 -16.98
C ALA A 42 -4.57 -2.36 -17.07
N ALA A 43 -4.80 -1.17 -16.49
CA ALA A 43 -6.07 -0.45 -16.61
C ALA A 43 -6.29 0.15 -18.01
N GLN A 44 -5.21 0.40 -18.76
CA GLN A 44 -5.27 1.01 -20.09
C GLN A 44 -5.24 -0.03 -21.21
N ARG A 45 -4.51 -1.14 -21.01
CA ARG A 45 -4.40 -2.22 -21.99
C ARG A 45 -4.12 -3.57 -21.33
N PRO A 46 -4.42 -4.69 -22.00
CA PRO A 46 -3.89 -5.98 -21.60
C PRO A 46 -2.36 -5.97 -21.56
N LEU A 47 -1.79 -6.61 -20.53
CA LEU A 47 -0.36 -6.86 -20.44
C LEU A 47 0.05 -8.01 -21.36
N GLY A 48 1.21 -7.89 -22.00
CA GLY A 48 1.87 -9.01 -22.67
C GLY A 48 2.28 -10.09 -21.67
N PHE A 49 2.62 -11.28 -22.16
CA PHE A 49 2.96 -12.41 -21.30
C PHE A 49 4.13 -12.10 -20.35
N GLU A 50 5.22 -11.55 -20.86
CA GLU A 50 6.41 -11.22 -20.05
C GLU A 50 6.11 -10.12 -19.02
N GLU A 51 5.37 -9.09 -19.41
CA GLU A 51 4.91 -8.03 -18.51
C GLU A 51 4.04 -8.60 -17.39
N ALA A 52 3.08 -9.47 -17.73
CA ALA A 52 2.20 -10.10 -16.75
C ALA A 52 2.95 -10.98 -15.75
N VAL A 53 3.97 -11.73 -16.20
CA VAL A 53 4.83 -12.53 -15.33
C VAL A 53 5.65 -11.63 -14.38
N ALA A 54 6.28 -10.58 -14.93
CA ALA A 54 7.08 -9.65 -14.14
C ALA A 54 6.23 -8.90 -13.09
N CYS A 55 5.10 -8.33 -13.51
CA CYS A 55 4.14 -7.67 -12.61
C CYS A 55 3.57 -8.66 -11.57
N GLY A 56 3.27 -9.90 -11.97
CA GLY A 56 2.77 -10.94 -11.08
C GLY A 56 3.71 -11.21 -9.90
N HIS A 57 5.02 -11.31 -10.16
CA HIS A 57 6.01 -11.50 -9.09
C HIS A 57 6.07 -10.33 -8.10
N VAL A 58 5.91 -9.10 -8.59
CA VAL A 58 5.84 -7.90 -7.73
C VAL A 58 4.56 -7.92 -6.90
N PHE A 59 3.42 -8.25 -7.53
CA PHE A 59 2.13 -8.29 -6.86
C PHE A 59 2.12 -9.30 -5.73
N ASP A 60 2.78 -10.45 -5.91
CA ASP A 60 2.93 -11.44 -4.85
C ASP A 60 3.76 -10.88 -3.68
N ARG A 61 4.90 -10.23 -3.95
CA ARG A 61 5.74 -9.64 -2.88
C ARG A 61 5.00 -8.56 -2.10
N VAL A 62 4.30 -7.66 -2.78
CA VAL A 62 3.50 -6.60 -2.15
C VAL A 62 2.43 -7.18 -1.23
N LYS A 63 1.68 -8.20 -1.68
CA LYS A 63 0.65 -8.83 -0.84
C LYS A 63 1.23 -9.63 0.32
N LEU A 64 2.37 -10.30 0.10
CA LEU A 64 3.02 -11.10 1.14
C LEU A 64 3.63 -10.25 2.26
N ALA A 65 3.92 -8.97 2.02
CA ALA A 65 4.28 -8.03 3.08
C ALA A 65 3.23 -7.97 4.22
N PHE A 66 1.97 -8.34 3.92
CA PHE A 66 0.86 -8.38 4.87
C PHE A 66 0.54 -9.78 5.41
N VAL A 67 1.38 -10.78 5.13
CA VAL A 67 1.21 -12.16 5.60
C VAL A 67 2.42 -12.57 6.44
N PRO A 68 2.38 -12.36 7.77
CA PRO A 68 3.50 -12.70 8.64
C PRO A 68 3.89 -14.18 8.53
N GLY A 69 5.20 -14.43 8.46
CA GLY A 69 5.74 -15.79 8.43
C GLY A 69 5.56 -16.53 7.10
N VAL A 70 5.23 -15.83 6.00
CA VAL A 70 5.24 -16.42 4.66
C VAL A 70 6.20 -15.64 3.75
N THR A 71 7.32 -16.27 3.43
CA THR A 71 8.28 -15.75 2.46
C THR A 71 7.83 -16.00 1.03
N PRO A 72 8.37 -15.27 0.03
CA PRO A 72 8.09 -15.56 -1.38
C PRO A 72 8.48 -16.97 -1.82
N GLU A 73 9.51 -17.56 -1.21
CA GLU A 73 9.94 -18.93 -1.50
C GLU A 73 8.92 -19.95 -0.98
N GLU A 74 8.51 -19.81 0.28
CA GLU A 74 7.49 -20.67 0.89
C GLU A 74 6.17 -20.56 0.13
N PHE A 75 5.75 -19.34 -0.23
CA PHE A 75 4.54 -19.11 -1.00
C PHE A 75 4.52 -19.84 -2.35
N ARG A 76 5.67 -19.89 -3.05
CA ARG A 76 5.80 -20.63 -4.32
C ARG A 76 5.75 -22.14 -4.13
N ALA A 77 6.21 -22.64 -2.98
CA ALA A 77 6.17 -24.07 -2.65
C ALA A 77 4.78 -24.57 -2.22
N LEU A 78 3.85 -23.67 -1.88
CA LEU A 78 2.48 -24.02 -1.49
C LEU A 78 1.70 -24.72 -2.61
N LYS A 79 0.79 -25.61 -2.22
CA LYS A 79 -0.19 -26.17 -3.15
C LYS A 79 -1.13 -25.06 -3.65
N THR A 80 -1.71 -25.23 -4.82
CA THR A 80 -2.57 -24.22 -5.46
C THR A 80 -3.66 -23.67 -4.53
N ARG A 81 -4.33 -24.53 -3.75
CA ARG A 81 -5.39 -24.10 -2.83
C ARG A 81 -4.86 -23.26 -1.67
N GLU A 82 -3.73 -23.65 -1.09
CA GLU A 82 -3.09 -22.93 0.01
C GLU A 82 -2.55 -21.58 -0.47
N ARG A 83 -1.90 -21.57 -1.64
CA ARG A 83 -1.42 -20.36 -2.30
C ARG A 83 -2.55 -19.37 -2.56
N ALA A 84 -3.70 -19.85 -3.04
CA ALA A 84 -4.87 -19.00 -3.25
C ALA A 84 -5.40 -18.39 -1.95
N ALA A 85 -5.44 -19.16 -0.86
CA ALA A 85 -5.88 -18.67 0.45
C ALA A 85 -4.91 -17.60 1.01
N VAL A 86 -3.60 -17.83 0.92
CA VAL A 86 -2.58 -16.87 1.35
C VAL A 86 -2.66 -15.58 0.51
N ASN A 87 -2.77 -15.71 -0.81
CA ASN A 87 -2.89 -14.56 -1.71
C ASN A 87 -4.16 -13.73 -1.42
N LEU A 88 -5.29 -14.38 -1.11
CA LEU A 88 -6.52 -13.68 -0.75
C LEU A 88 -6.35 -12.86 0.54
N VAL A 89 -5.77 -13.47 1.58
CA VAL A 89 -5.52 -12.79 2.86
C VAL A 89 -4.56 -11.62 2.68
N GLY A 90 -3.45 -11.81 1.96
CA GLY A 90 -2.49 -10.74 1.68
C GLY A 90 -3.11 -9.62 0.84
N TYR A 91 -3.94 -9.97 -0.15
CA TYR A 91 -4.65 -8.99 -0.96
C TYR A 91 -5.63 -8.14 -0.15
N GLN A 92 -6.45 -8.74 0.71
CA GLN A 92 -7.41 -8.01 1.55
C GLN A 92 -6.71 -6.98 2.42
N ARG A 93 -5.65 -7.38 3.13
CA ARG A 93 -4.87 -6.49 3.99
C ARG A 93 -4.12 -5.42 3.22
N PHE A 94 -3.53 -5.78 2.07
CA PHE A 94 -2.92 -4.81 1.18
C PHE A 94 -3.93 -3.76 0.71
N ARG A 95 -5.15 -4.15 0.36
CA ARG A 95 -6.20 -3.21 -0.07
C ARG A 95 -6.64 -2.29 1.07
N GLU A 96 -6.84 -2.82 2.27
CA GLU A 96 -7.13 -2.02 3.47
C GLU A 96 -6.04 -0.97 3.71
N TRP A 97 -4.78 -1.39 3.66
CA TRP A 97 -3.62 -0.49 3.80
C TRP A 97 -3.55 0.55 2.67
N PHE A 98 -3.70 0.11 1.41
CA PHE A 98 -3.62 0.98 0.23
C PHE A 98 -4.68 2.08 0.26
N ASP A 99 -5.90 1.74 0.68
CA ASP A 99 -7.02 2.68 0.77
C ASP A 99 -6.90 3.61 1.99
N ALA A 100 -6.20 3.18 3.05
CA ALA A 100 -5.89 4.00 4.22
C ALA A 100 -4.71 4.97 4.03
N ASN A 101 -3.91 4.81 2.97
CA ASN A 101 -2.69 5.60 2.70
C ASN A 101 -2.75 6.42 1.40
N PRO A 102 -3.82 7.20 1.14
CA PRO A 102 -4.02 7.87 -0.15
C PRO A 102 -2.91 8.86 -0.52
N ASP A 103 -2.35 9.57 0.46
CA ASP A 103 -1.30 10.57 0.23
C ASP A 103 0.02 9.93 -0.25
N GLU A 104 0.37 8.75 0.31
CA GLU A 104 1.55 8.00 -0.13
C GLU A 104 1.36 7.47 -1.55
N ILE A 105 0.19 6.91 -1.83
CA ILE A 105 -0.14 6.39 -3.16
C ILE A 105 -0.12 7.52 -4.20
N GLU A 106 -0.69 8.68 -3.89
CA GLU A 106 -0.70 9.80 -4.82
C GLU A 106 0.70 10.37 -5.05
N ARG A 107 1.53 10.47 -4.00
CA ARG A 107 2.94 10.84 -4.15
C ARG A 107 3.67 9.88 -5.10
N LEU A 108 3.51 8.56 -4.90
CA LEU A 108 4.16 7.57 -5.76
C LEU A 108 3.67 7.66 -7.21
N ARG A 109 2.38 7.90 -7.44
CA ARG A 109 1.83 8.14 -8.79
C ARG A 109 2.43 9.39 -9.43
N ASN A 110 2.61 10.47 -8.67
CA ASN A 110 3.26 11.69 -9.16
C ASN A 110 4.70 11.40 -9.58
N ASP A 111 5.44 10.70 -8.73
CA ASP A 111 6.82 10.31 -9.02
C ASP A 111 6.89 9.39 -10.27
N ILE A 112 5.95 8.46 -10.46
CA ILE A 112 5.88 7.60 -11.66
C ILE A 112 5.64 8.43 -12.92
N ARG A 113 4.68 9.37 -12.86
CA ARG A 113 4.38 10.25 -14.00
C ARG A 113 5.56 11.14 -14.37
N ALA A 114 6.28 11.66 -13.37
CA ALA A 114 7.46 12.49 -13.59
C ALA A 114 8.56 11.72 -14.33
N ASP A 115 8.90 10.51 -13.88
CA ASP A 115 9.91 9.67 -14.52
C ASP A 115 9.52 9.35 -15.98
N LEU A 116 8.26 8.97 -16.23
CA LEU A 116 7.81 8.66 -17.60
C LEU A 116 7.92 9.87 -18.54
N ALA A 117 7.60 11.07 -18.05
CA ALA A 117 7.74 12.29 -18.83
C ALA A 117 9.21 12.64 -19.16
N GLU A 118 10.16 12.27 -18.31
CA GLU A 118 11.59 12.44 -18.57
C GLU A 118 12.12 11.49 -19.66
N PHE A 119 11.59 10.26 -19.74
CA PHE A 119 12.02 9.29 -20.75
C PHE A 119 11.43 9.54 -22.15
N ASP A 120 10.29 10.23 -22.23
CA ASP A 120 9.61 10.55 -23.50
C ASP A 120 10.09 11.85 -24.18
N GLY A 121 10.98 12.62 -23.52
CA GLY A 121 11.51 13.92 -23.98
C GLY A 121 12.93 13.85 -24.51
#